data_AF-A0A7C3LH13-F1
#
_entry.id   AF-A0A7C3LH13-F1
#
_cell.length_a   1.000
_cell.length_b   1.000
_cell.length_c   1.000
_cell.angle_alpha   90.00
_cell.angle_beta   90.00
_cell.angle_gamma   90.00
#
_symmetry.space_group_name_H-M   'P 1'
#
loop_
_entity.id
_entity.type
_entity.pdbx_description
1 polymer ?
#
loop_
_entity_poly.entity_id
_entity_poly.type
_entity_poly.pdbx_seq_one_letter_code
_entity_poly.pdbx_strand_id
1 'polypeptide(L)'
;MRIWLLSLTTAVLTGGAALAEEVPAKYKAVIDKGLEYLARSQHRDGHWEANGGQYPTTMTSLAGMALLMDGSTLRDGKHSEKLRKAVDWLMDRCQRNGLI
;
A
#
# COMPACT_ATOMS: atom_id res chain seq x y z
N MET A 1 34.51 -31.54 43.50
CA MET A 1 33.44 -31.10 44.44
C MET A 1 32.63 -30.03 43.72
N ARG A 2 31.48 -30.38 43.11
CA ARG A 2 30.11 -30.01 43.58
C ARG A 2 29.97 -28.47 43.67
N ILE A 3 29.17 -27.75 42.87
CA ILE A 3 27.73 -27.91 42.62
C ILE A 3 27.25 -26.97 41.47
N TRP A 4 26.35 -27.51 40.67
CA TRP A 4 25.29 -26.90 39.86
C TRP A 4 24.71 -25.58 40.37
N LEU A 5 24.61 -24.56 39.52
CA LEU A 5 23.53 -23.56 39.62
C LEU A 5 23.03 -23.20 38.22
N LEU A 6 21.88 -23.82 37.93
CA LEU A 6 20.96 -23.58 36.83
C LEU A 6 20.73 -22.08 36.62
N SER A 7 21.29 -21.51 35.55
CA SER A 7 20.84 -20.22 35.05
C SER A 7 19.80 -20.46 33.97
N LEU A 8 18.55 -20.37 34.43
CA LEU A 8 17.31 -20.10 33.70
C LEU A 8 17.50 -19.85 32.19
N THR A 9 17.11 -20.83 31.37
CA THR A 9 16.83 -20.62 29.95
C THR A 9 15.69 -19.62 29.83
N THR A 10 16.00 -18.36 29.55
CA THR A 10 15.03 -17.43 28.98
C THR A 10 14.64 -18.00 27.63
N ALA A 11 13.47 -18.65 27.58
CA ALA A 11 12.81 -18.96 26.32
C ALA A 11 12.59 -17.63 25.62
N VAL A 12 13.44 -17.31 24.65
CA VAL A 12 13.19 -16.26 23.69
C VAL A 12 11.89 -16.66 23.01
N LEU A 13 10.81 -15.97 23.37
CA LEU A 13 9.60 -15.91 22.55
C LEU A 13 10.05 -15.30 21.22
N THR A 14 10.56 -16.13 20.31
CA THR A 14 10.57 -15.83 18.88
C THR A 14 9.11 -15.83 18.45
N GLY A 15 8.40 -14.78 18.82
CA GLY A 15 7.21 -14.37 18.13
C GLY A 15 7.67 -14.16 16.70
N GLY A 16 7.44 -15.16 15.87
CA GLY A 16 7.47 -15.00 14.43
C GLY A 16 6.38 -14.01 14.09
N ALA A 17 6.67 -12.72 14.27
CA ALA A 17 6.14 -11.73 13.37
C ALA A 17 6.47 -12.32 12.00
N ALA A 18 5.44 -12.64 11.24
CA ALA A 18 5.58 -12.89 9.82
C ALA A 18 6.14 -11.59 9.23
N LEU A 19 7.46 -11.40 9.35
CA LEU A 19 8.19 -10.42 8.60
C LEU A 19 7.97 -10.87 7.17
N ALA A 20 7.08 -10.14 6.48
CA ALA A 20 6.86 -10.36 5.07
C ALA A 20 8.22 -10.51 4.42
N GLU A 21 8.42 -11.62 3.71
CA GLU A 21 9.66 -11.86 2.98
C GLU A 21 9.95 -10.61 2.16
N GLU A 22 11.13 -10.03 2.37
CA GLU A 22 11.46 -8.76 1.74
C GLU A 22 11.43 -8.97 0.22
N VAL A 23 10.78 -8.05 -0.51
CA VAL A 23 10.69 -8.14 -1.97
C VAL A 23 12.10 -8.25 -2.55
N PRO A 24 12.42 -9.32 -3.31
CA PRO A 24 13.73 -9.51 -3.88
C PRO A 24 14.19 -8.27 -4.66
N ALA A 25 15.44 -7.83 -4.44
CA ALA A 25 15.97 -6.59 -5.01
C ALA A 25 15.78 -6.46 -6.53
N LYS A 26 15.83 -7.59 -7.25
CA LYS A 26 15.60 -7.66 -8.71
C LYS A 26 14.22 -7.14 -9.15
N TYR A 27 13.21 -7.15 -8.28
CA TYR A 27 11.85 -6.71 -8.61
C TYR A 27 11.56 -5.26 -8.21
N LYS A 28 12.33 -4.68 -7.28
CA LYS A 28 12.11 -3.31 -6.77
C LYS A 28 12.07 -2.29 -7.90
N ALA A 29 13.04 -2.34 -8.82
CA ALA A 29 13.10 -1.41 -9.96
C ALA A 29 11.88 -1.49 -10.89
N VAL A 30 11.30 -2.69 -11.08
CA VAL A 30 10.12 -2.87 -11.94
C VAL A 30 8.87 -2.35 -11.24
N ILE A 31 8.76 -2.60 -9.93
CA ILE A 31 7.68 -2.08 -9.09
C ILE A 31 7.70 -0.55 -9.08
N ASP A 32 8.85 0.05 -8.81
CA ASP A 32 9.03 1.51 -8.79
C ASP A 32 8.62 2.14 -10.13
N LYS A 33 9.04 1.52 -11.24
CA LYS A 33 8.66 1.98 -12.59
C LYS A 33 7.15 1.88 -12.82
N GLY A 34 6.51 0.80 -12.38
CA GLY A 34 5.07 0.60 -12.48
C GLY A 34 4.29 1.64 -11.66
N LEU A 35 4.71 1.88 -10.41
CA LEU A 35 4.11 2.87 -9.53
C LEU A 35 4.29 4.29 -10.06
N GLU A 36 5.45 4.63 -10.63
CA GLU A 36 5.65 5.92 -11.27
C GLU A 36 4.79 6.12 -12.50
N TYR A 37 4.65 5.10 -13.34
CA TYR A 37 3.72 5.15 -14.46
C TYR A 37 2.29 5.39 -13.97
N LEU A 38 1.86 4.63 -12.95
CA LEU A 38 0.53 4.76 -12.38
C LEU A 38 0.28 6.16 -11.81
N ALA A 39 1.22 6.70 -11.03
CA ALA A 39 1.13 8.05 -10.47
C ALA A 39 1.08 9.15 -11.55
N ARG A 40 1.77 8.95 -12.67
CA ARG A 40 1.78 9.87 -13.82
C ARG A 40 0.51 9.77 -14.66
N SER A 41 -0.10 8.59 -14.76
CA SER A 41 -1.33 8.36 -15.53
C SER A 41 -2.60 8.83 -14.83
N GLN A 42 -2.53 9.20 -13.55
CA GLN A 42 -3.67 9.76 -12.82
C GLN A 42 -4.21 11.02 -13.51
N HIS A 43 -5.53 11.08 -13.68
CA HIS A 43 -6.21 12.27 -14.18
C HIS A 43 -6.09 13.44 -13.20
N ARG A 44 -6.32 14.66 -13.68
CA ARG A 44 -6.13 15.89 -12.88
C ARG A 44 -7.03 15.96 -11.64
N ASP A 45 -8.23 15.41 -11.75
CA ASP A 45 -9.24 15.28 -10.70
C ASP A 45 -9.01 14.08 -9.76
N GLY A 46 -8.01 13.23 -10.02
CA GLY A 46 -7.56 12.20 -9.10
C GLY A 46 -7.90 10.76 -9.47
N HIS A 47 -8.66 10.53 -10.54
CA HIS A 47 -9.12 9.19 -10.91
C HIS A 47 -8.22 8.49 -11.92
N TRP A 48 -8.46 7.20 -12.08
CA TRP A 48 -8.00 6.37 -13.18
C TRP A 48 -9.18 5.73 -13.86
N GLU A 49 -9.03 5.43 -15.14
CA GLU A 49 -10.02 4.77 -15.97
C GLU A 49 -9.34 3.74 -16.89
N ALA A 50 -10.12 2.76 -17.34
CA ALA A 50 -9.72 1.88 -18.41
C ALA A 50 -9.95 2.58 -19.77
N ASN A 51 -9.66 1.86 -20.86
CA ASN A 51 -9.81 2.38 -22.21
C ASN A 51 -11.21 2.99 -22.44
N GLY A 52 -11.24 4.22 -22.93
CA GLY A 52 -12.49 4.93 -23.26
C GLY A 52 -13.33 5.29 -22.04
N GLY A 53 -12.71 5.58 -20.89
CA GLY A 53 -13.40 6.07 -19.70
C GLY A 53 -14.15 5.01 -18.90
N GLN A 54 -13.82 3.74 -19.09
CA GLN A 54 -14.54 2.64 -18.45
C GLN A 54 -14.03 2.38 -17.02
N TYR A 55 -14.94 1.92 -16.16
CA TYR A 55 -14.64 1.46 -14.79
C TYR A 55 -13.87 2.45 -13.88
N PRO A 56 -14.20 3.75 -13.84
CA PRO A 56 -13.39 4.73 -13.12
C PRO A 56 -13.33 4.48 -11.61
N THR A 57 -14.43 4.04 -10.99
CA THR A 57 -14.47 3.70 -9.55
C THR A 57 -13.55 2.53 -9.23
N THR A 58 -13.65 1.44 -9.99
CA THR A 58 -12.87 0.22 -9.79
C THR A 58 -11.38 0.46 -10.03
N MET A 59 -11.05 1.16 -11.12
CA MET A 59 -9.67 1.48 -11.48
C MET A 59 -9.02 2.42 -10.46
N THR A 60 -9.75 3.44 -9.99
CA THR A 60 -9.24 4.35 -8.96
C THR A 60 -9.03 3.65 -7.63
N SER A 61 -9.94 2.74 -7.24
CA SER A 61 -9.81 1.96 -6.01
C SER A 61 -8.59 1.03 -6.05
N LEU A 62 -8.40 0.32 -7.17
CA LEU A 62 -7.23 -0.55 -7.38
C LEU A 62 -5.92 0.24 -7.42
N ALA A 63 -5.90 1.36 -8.14
CA ALA A 63 -4.73 2.22 -8.23
C ALA A 63 -4.35 2.79 -6.86
N GLY A 64 -5.33 3.28 -6.10
CA GLY A 64 -5.12 3.77 -4.73
C GLY A 64 -4.55 2.69 -3.81
N MET A 65 -5.07 1.46 -3.90
CA MET A 65 -4.54 0.32 -3.13
C MET A 65 -3.08 0.00 -3.51
N ALA A 66 -2.73 0.03 -4.79
CA ALA A 66 -1.35 -0.18 -5.24
C ALA A 66 -0.39 0.88 -4.66
N LEU A 67 -0.80 2.15 -4.65
CA LEU A 67 0.00 3.23 -4.05
C LEU A 67 0.11 3.09 -2.52
N LEU A 68 -0.92 2.58 -1.85
CA LEU A 68 -0.90 2.30 -0.41
C LEU A 68 0.10 1.17 -0.08
N MET A 69 0.18 0.14 -0.92
CA MET A 69 1.08 -1.01 -0.74
C MET A 69 2.57 -0.66 -0.91
N ASP A 70 2.89 0.46 -1.55
CA ASP A 70 4.24 1.04 -1.59
C ASP A 70 4.68 1.62 -0.22
N GLY A 71 3.78 1.66 0.77
CA GLY A 71 4.00 2.25 2.09
C GLY A 71 3.68 3.74 2.15
N SER A 72 3.16 4.33 1.07
CA SER A 72 2.61 5.68 1.11
C SER A 72 1.29 5.71 1.87
N THR A 73 1.03 6.78 2.59
CA THR A 73 -0.23 7.01 3.33
C THR A 73 -0.86 8.32 2.90
N LEU A 74 -2.06 8.63 3.41
CA LEU A 74 -2.71 9.92 3.14
C LEU A 74 -1.96 11.13 3.72
N ARG A 75 -1.04 10.89 4.67
CA ARG A 75 -0.29 11.95 5.38
C ARG A 75 1.14 12.09 4.90
N ASP A 76 1.79 10.97 4.59
CA ASP A 76 3.22 10.93 4.27
C ASP A 76 3.54 9.84 3.25
N GLY A 77 4.67 9.97 2.56
CA GLY A 77 5.17 9.05 1.54
C GLY A 77 5.16 9.63 0.12
N LYS A 78 5.90 8.97 -0.78
CA LYS A 78 6.15 9.39 -2.17
C LYS A 78 4.85 9.65 -2.95
N HIS A 79 3.82 8.85 -2.70
CA HIS A 79 2.55 8.89 -3.44
C HIS A 79 1.38 9.48 -2.62
N SER A 80 1.66 10.12 -1.49
CA SER A 80 0.64 10.65 -0.56
C SER A 80 -0.37 11.61 -1.20
N GLU A 81 0.11 12.59 -1.96
CA GLU A 81 -0.76 13.54 -2.68
C GLU A 81 -1.63 12.87 -3.75
N LYS A 82 -1.08 11.85 -4.42
CA LYS A 82 -1.81 11.06 -5.43
C LYS A 82 -2.92 10.25 -4.78
N LEU A 83 -2.62 9.62 -3.65
CA LEU A 83 -3.55 8.85 -2.85
C LEU A 83 -4.67 9.74 -2.28
N ARG A 84 -4.35 10.95 -1.80
CA ARG A 84 -5.35 11.90 -1.29
C ARG A 84 -6.37 12.26 -2.37
N LYS A 85 -5.90 12.63 -3.57
CA LYS A 85 -6.78 12.93 -4.70
C LYS A 85 -7.67 11.74 -5.09
N ALA A 86 -7.13 10.53 -5.06
CA ALA A 86 -7.90 9.32 -5.35
C ALA A 86 -9.03 9.12 -4.33
N VAL A 87 -8.72 9.30 -3.04
CA VAL A 87 -9.71 9.20 -1.96
C VAL A 87 -10.75 10.32 -2.07
N ASP A 88 -10.32 11.56 -2.26
CA ASP A 88 -11.24 12.70 -2.42
C ASP A 88 -12.21 12.46 -3.59
N TRP A 89 -11.71 11.97 -4.73
CA TRP A 89 -12.52 11.63 -5.88
C TRP A 89 -13.53 10.50 -5.58
N LEU A 90 -13.11 9.45 -4.87
CA LEU A 90 -14.02 8.36 -4.48
C LEU A 90 -15.09 8.85 -3.51
N MET A 91 -14.72 9.69 -2.54
CA MET A 91 -15.65 10.24 -1.56
C MET A 91 -16.69 11.16 -2.20
N ASP A 92 -16.32 11.91 -3.24
CA ASP A 92 -17.25 12.74 -4.03
C ASP A 92 -18.31 11.91 -4.77
N ARG A 93 -18.01 10.64 -5.08
CA ARG A 93 -18.94 9.71 -5.74
C ARG A 93 -19.73 8.82 -4.78
N CYS A 94 -19.38 8.84 -3.50
CA CYS A 94 -20.10 8.07 -2.49
C CYS A 94 -21.46 8.71 -2.20
N GLN A 95 -22.52 7.94 -2.38
CA GLN A 95 -23.89 8.34 -2.06
C GLN A 95 -24.12 8.34 -0.54
N ARG A 96 -25.18 9.03 -0.09
CA ARG A 96 -25.54 9.08 1.35
C ARG A 96 -25.85 7.70 1.95
N ASN A 97 -26.22 6.72 1.12
CA ASN A 97 -26.48 5.34 1.51
C ASN A 97 -25.22 4.45 1.46
N GLY A 98 -24.05 5.00 1.13
CA GLY A 98 -22.77 4.28 1.05
C GLY A 98 -22.50 3.57 -0.27
N LEU A 99 -23.35 3.71 -1.29
CA LEU A 99 -23.09 3.18 -2.62
C LEU A 99 -22.14 4.07 -3.42
N ILE A 100 -21.28 3.46 -4.24
CA ILE A 100 -20.26 4.12 -5.07
C ILE A 100 -20.16 3.49 -6.45
#